data_AF-A0A5F5XJN7-F1
#
_entry.id   AF-A0A5F5XJN7-F1
#
_cell.length_a   1.000
_cell.length_b   1.000
_cell.length_c   1.000
_cell.angle_alpha   90.00
_cell.angle_beta   90.00
_cell.angle_gamma   90.00
#
_symmetry.space_group_name_H-M   'P 1'
#
loop_
_entity.id
_entity.type
_entity.pdbx_description
1 polymer ?
#
loop_
_entity_poly.entity_id
_entity_poly.type
_entity_poly.pdbx_seq_one_letter_code
_entity_poly.pdbx_strand_id
1 'polypeptide(L)'
;RHLVPPSLQMGFPGLRTSLLCLSLILHLWSQGPGIQGQEFQFGPCRVEGVVLQELWEAFWAMKDIVQAKDNITNVRLLRKEVLQNVSQENEMFSVSDSARRRFLLFQRAFKQLDIEAAQTKAFGEVDILLTWMEKFYQL
;
A
#
# COMPACT_ATOMS: atom_id res chain seq x y z
N ARG A 1 -11.37 -71.38 26.54
CA ARG A 1 -11.58 -70.20 25.65
C ARG A 1 -11.81 -69.02 26.60
N HIS A 2 -11.02 -67.97 26.69
CA HIS A 2 -10.15 -67.29 25.74
C HIS A 2 -8.87 -66.82 26.45
N LEU A 3 -7.70 -67.00 25.82
CA LEU A 3 -6.51 -66.19 26.08
C LEU A 3 -6.76 -64.82 25.43
N VAL A 4 -6.65 -63.74 26.20
CA VAL A 4 -6.58 -62.36 25.69
C VAL A 4 -5.20 -61.83 26.07
N PRO A 5 -4.39 -61.33 25.11
CA PRO A 5 -3.10 -60.74 25.42
C PRO A 5 -3.30 -59.32 26.00
N PRO A 6 -2.42 -58.83 26.87
CA PRO A 6 -2.42 -57.42 27.22
C PRO A 6 -1.93 -56.63 26.00
N SER A 7 -2.82 -55.83 25.42
CA SER A 7 -2.49 -54.85 24.40
C SER A 7 -1.52 -53.83 24.99
N LEU A 8 -0.30 -53.81 24.47
CA LEU A 8 0.66 -52.72 24.66
C LEU A 8 0.05 -51.42 24.09
N GLN A 9 -0.67 -50.66 24.91
CA GLN A 9 -0.84 -49.24 24.65
C GLN A 9 0.45 -48.54 25.01
N MET A 10 1.42 -48.59 24.09
CA MET A 10 2.54 -47.66 24.11
C MET A 10 2.02 -46.33 23.54
N GLY A 11 1.27 -45.61 24.36
CA GLY A 11 0.95 -44.22 24.07
C GLY A 11 2.24 -43.43 24.14
N PHE A 12 2.86 -43.18 22.98
CA PHE A 12 4.08 -42.36 22.86
C PHE A 12 3.84 -40.99 23.51
N PRO A 13 4.43 -40.70 24.68
CA PRO A 13 4.16 -39.44 25.39
C PRO A 13 4.61 -38.21 24.58
N GLY A 14 5.57 -38.40 23.66
CA GLY A 14 6.14 -37.35 22.83
C GLY A 14 5.20 -36.82 21.72
N LEU A 15 4.23 -37.60 21.26
CA LEU A 15 3.33 -37.15 20.18
C LEU A 15 2.34 -36.08 20.68
N ARG A 16 1.84 -36.23 21.90
CA ARG A 16 0.89 -35.26 22.51
C ARG A 16 1.56 -33.93 22.81
N THR A 17 2.78 -33.94 23.35
CA THR A 17 3.57 -32.71 23.58
C THR A 17 3.99 -32.06 22.28
N SER A 18 4.38 -32.83 21.26
CA SER A 18 4.69 -32.29 19.93
C SER A 18 3.47 -31.60 19.29
N LEU A 19 2.27 -32.18 19.43
CA LEU A 19 1.04 -31.59 18.91
C LEU A 19 0.65 -30.29 19.64
N LEU A 20 0.84 -30.23 20.96
CA LEU A 20 0.59 -29.02 21.75
C LEU A 20 1.58 -27.90 21.38
N CYS A 21 2.86 -28.22 21.17
CA CYS A 21 3.85 -27.24 20.73
C CYS A 21 3.54 -26.71 19.32
N LEU A 22 3.20 -27.58 18.38
CA LEU A 22 2.80 -27.16 17.03
C LEU A 22 1.52 -26.32 17.04
N SER A 23 0.54 -26.68 17.86
CA SER A 23 -0.68 -25.90 18.07
C SER A 23 -0.39 -24.51 18.64
N LEU A 24 0.50 -24.42 19.62
CA LEU A 24 0.89 -23.16 20.25
C LEU A 24 1.68 -22.27 19.28
N ILE A 25 2.59 -22.88 18.51
CA ILE A 25 3.32 -22.20 17.44
C ILE A 25 2.31 -21.68 16.41
N LEU A 26 1.42 -22.51 15.87
CA LEU A 26 0.40 -22.05 14.92
C LEU A 26 -0.50 -20.94 15.47
N HIS A 27 -0.86 -20.97 16.76
CA HIS A 27 -1.60 -19.88 17.41
C HIS A 27 -0.79 -18.61 17.56
N LEU A 28 0.51 -18.69 17.90
CA LEU A 28 1.39 -17.51 17.93
C LEU A 28 1.60 -16.92 16.53
N TRP A 29 1.67 -17.77 15.50
CA TRP A 29 1.86 -17.35 14.12
C TRP A 29 0.57 -16.78 13.50
N SER A 30 -0.62 -17.21 13.93
CA SER A 30 -1.89 -16.57 13.54
C SER A 30 -2.12 -15.21 14.21
N GLN A 31 -1.39 -14.92 15.29
CA GLN A 31 -1.40 -13.65 16.03
C GLN A 31 -0.15 -12.81 15.74
N GLY A 32 0.62 -13.15 14.69
CA GLY A 32 1.70 -12.28 14.24
C GLY A 32 1.16 -10.86 14.02
N PRO A 33 1.96 -9.81 14.24
CA PRO A 33 1.52 -8.45 14.00
C PRO A 33 1.35 -8.28 12.49
N GLY A 34 0.25 -8.78 11.93
CA GLY A 34 -0.39 -8.07 10.84
C GLY A 34 -0.61 -6.68 11.39
N ILE A 35 -0.09 -5.67 10.69
CA ILE A 35 -0.42 -4.27 10.98
C ILE A 35 -1.92 -4.16 10.71
N GLN A 36 -2.74 -4.59 11.67
CA GLN A 36 -4.18 -4.51 11.63
C GLN A 36 -4.51 -3.03 11.74
N GLY A 37 -5.04 -2.47 10.65
CA GLY A 37 -5.67 -1.17 10.64
C GLY A 37 -5.24 -0.28 9.49
N GLN A 38 -3.97 -0.32 9.08
CA GLN A 38 -3.43 0.65 8.13
C GLN A 38 -3.31 0.09 6.72
N GLU A 39 -4.29 0.41 5.88
CA GLU A 39 -4.28 0.06 4.47
C GLU A 39 -4.79 1.21 3.59
N PHE A 40 -4.32 1.27 2.34
CA PHE A 40 -5.02 2.05 1.32
C PHE A 40 -6.05 1.19 0.62
N GLN A 41 -7.24 1.75 0.39
CA GLN A 41 -8.31 1.14 -0.36
C GLN A 41 -8.60 1.93 -1.65
N PHE A 42 -8.10 1.43 -2.78
CA PHE A 42 -8.37 2.00 -4.11
C PHE A 42 -9.39 1.11 -4.83
N GLY A 43 -10.68 1.42 -4.66
CA GLY A 43 -11.77 0.59 -5.14
C GLY A 43 -11.69 -0.83 -4.54
N PRO A 44 -11.63 -1.89 -5.36
CA PRO A 44 -11.47 -3.26 -4.87
C PRO A 44 -10.04 -3.59 -4.42
N CYS A 45 -9.05 -2.73 -4.69
CA CYS A 45 -7.64 -2.97 -4.36
C CYS A 45 -7.33 -2.53 -2.93
N ARG A 46 -6.66 -3.41 -2.16
CA ARG A 46 -6.12 -3.12 -0.83
C ARG A 46 -4.61 -3.12 -0.88
N VAL A 47 -4.00 -2.12 -0.26
CA VAL A 47 -2.54 -2.00 -0.15
C VAL A 47 -2.17 -1.95 1.32
N GLU A 48 -1.64 -3.06 1.81
CA GLU A 48 -1.16 -3.25 3.18
C GLU A 48 0.37 -3.01 3.25
N GLY A 49 0.89 -2.81 4.45
CA GLY A 49 2.34 -2.68 4.69
C GLY A 49 2.94 -1.33 4.28
N VAL A 50 2.10 -0.33 4.00
CA VAL A 50 2.52 1.05 3.72
C VAL A 50 1.97 1.97 4.81
N VAL A 51 2.85 2.58 5.59
CA VAL A 51 2.49 3.54 6.64
C VAL A 51 2.48 4.94 6.04
N LEU A 52 1.30 5.57 5.93
CA LEU A 52 1.18 6.91 5.32
C LEU A 52 2.04 7.97 6.03
N GLN A 53 2.18 7.86 7.35
CA GLN A 53 3.05 8.76 8.11
C GLN A 53 4.51 8.65 7.68
N GLU A 54 5.03 7.44 7.46
CA GLU A 54 6.42 7.25 7.02
C GLU A 54 6.68 7.89 5.65
N LEU A 55 5.69 7.85 4.75
CA LEU A 55 5.76 8.54 3.46
C LEU A 55 5.81 10.06 3.62
N TRP A 56 5.00 10.62 4.53
CA TRP A 56 5.00 12.05 4.83
C TRP A 56 6.32 12.50 5.47
N GLU A 57 6.83 11.76 6.45
CA GLU A 57 8.12 12.08 7.09
C GLU A 57 9.27 12.04 6.08
N ALA A 58 9.29 11.02 5.21
CA ALA A 58 10.29 10.92 4.14
C ALA A 58 10.22 12.12 3.19
N PHE A 59 9.01 12.57 2.83
CA PHE A 59 8.85 13.75 1.97
C PHE A 59 9.23 15.05 2.69
N TRP A 60 8.79 15.26 3.93
CA TRP A 60 9.12 16.47 4.69
C TRP A 60 10.62 16.64 4.90
N ALA A 61 11.38 15.56 5.06
CA ALA A 61 12.84 15.61 5.16
C ALA A 61 13.53 16.28 3.96
N MET A 62 12.88 16.32 2.79
CA MET A 62 13.44 16.91 1.57
C MET A 62 12.59 18.04 0.97
N LYS A 63 11.38 18.30 1.49
CA LYS A 63 10.39 19.22 0.91
C LYS A 63 10.97 20.58 0.57
N ASP A 64 11.59 21.24 1.54
CA ASP A 64 12.09 22.61 1.35
C ASP A 64 13.23 22.64 0.31
N ILE A 65 14.04 21.59 0.24
CA ILE A 65 15.14 21.46 -0.73
C ILE A 65 14.58 21.31 -2.15
N VAL A 66 13.65 20.38 -2.35
CA VAL A 66 13.10 20.10 -3.69
C VAL A 66 12.21 21.23 -4.18
N GLN A 67 11.39 21.84 -3.31
CA GLN A 67 10.51 22.94 -3.67
C GLN A 67 11.29 24.25 -3.89
N ALA A 68 12.37 24.51 -3.14
CA ALA A 68 13.24 25.66 -3.41
C ALA A 68 14.00 25.55 -4.74
N LYS A 69 14.22 24.32 -5.23
CA LYS A 69 14.87 24.07 -6.53
C LYS A 69 13.90 24.15 -7.71
N ASP A 70 12.59 24.06 -7.49
CA ASP A 70 11.57 24.23 -8.53
C ASP A 70 11.37 25.72 -8.86
N ASN A 71 12.09 26.18 -9.88
CA ASN A 71 11.96 27.56 -10.37
C ASN A 71 10.74 27.78 -11.28
N ILE A 72 9.93 26.76 -11.56
CA ILE A 72 8.81 26.82 -12.51
C ILE A 72 7.48 26.96 -11.76
N THR A 73 7.05 28.19 -11.52
CA THR A 73 5.83 28.47 -10.73
C THR A 73 4.53 28.47 -11.54
N ASN A 74 4.61 28.61 -12.86
CA ASN A 74 3.46 28.74 -13.76
C ASN A 74 2.93 27.41 -14.31
N VAL A 75 3.65 26.32 -14.10
CA VAL A 75 3.22 24.97 -14.46
C VAL A 75 2.82 24.23 -13.19
N ARG A 76 1.84 23.34 -13.30
CA ARG A 76 1.50 22.34 -12.28
C ARG A 76 1.28 21.02 -12.97
N LEU A 77 1.90 19.95 -12.47
CA LEU A 77 1.83 18.62 -13.06
C LEU A 77 0.59 17.87 -12.54
N LEU A 78 0.43 17.81 -11.23
CA LEU A 78 -0.69 17.21 -10.51
C LEU A 78 -1.82 18.22 -10.34
N ARG A 79 -2.49 18.53 -11.46
CA ARG A 79 -3.64 19.44 -11.50
C ARG A 79 -4.91 18.78 -10.96
N LYS A 80 -5.94 19.61 -10.70
CA LYS A 80 -7.24 19.13 -10.24
C LYS A 80 -7.85 18.10 -11.19
N GLU A 81 -7.73 18.30 -12.50
CA GLU A 81 -8.27 17.41 -13.53
C GLU A 81 -7.60 16.02 -13.51
N VAL A 82 -6.35 15.95 -13.03
CA VAL A 82 -5.63 14.68 -12.86
C VAL A 82 -6.20 13.90 -11.68
N LEU A 83 -6.55 14.56 -10.57
CA LEU A 83 -6.81 13.90 -9.27
C LEU A 83 -8.26 13.97 -8.74
N GLN A 84 -9.11 14.90 -9.18
CA GLN A 84 -10.47 15.08 -8.65
C GLN A 84 -11.54 14.23 -9.33
N ASN A 85 -12.56 13.77 -8.60
CA ASN A 85 -13.67 12.96 -9.14
C ASN A 85 -13.17 11.67 -9.83
N VAL A 86 -12.20 10.97 -9.21
CA VAL A 86 -11.80 9.62 -9.65
C VAL A 86 -12.88 8.67 -9.19
N SER A 87 -13.61 8.06 -10.14
CA SER A 87 -14.62 7.04 -9.81
C SER A 87 -13.94 5.84 -9.12
N GLN A 88 -14.61 5.30 -8.10
CA GLN A 88 -14.24 4.05 -7.42
C GLN A 88 -15.07 2.86 -7.94
N GLU A 89 -15.89 3.06 -8.96
CA GLU A 89 -16.83 2.07 -9.47
C GLU A 89 -16.13 0.98 -10.30
N ASN A 90 -16.82 -0.16 -10.45
CA ASN A 90 -16.28 -1.37 -11.08
C ASN A 90 -16.57 -1.50 -12.58
N GLU A 91 -17.03 -0.44 -13.26
CA GLU A 91 -17.23 -0.47 -14.71
C GLU A 91 -15.88 -0.41 -15.44
N MET A 92 -15.26 -1.60 -15.59
CA MET A 92 -13.84 -1.79 -15.91
C MET A 92 -13.34 -1.01 -17.14
N PHE A 93 -14.13 -0.93 -18.22
CA PHE A 93 -13.71 -0.26 -19.46
C PHE A 93 -13.75 1.27 -19.37
N SER A 94 -14.83 1.85 -18.84
CA SER A 94 -14.99 3.31 -18.71
C SER A 94 -14.02 3.90 -17.68
N VAL A 95 -13.75 3.16 -16.60
CA VAL A 95 -12.81 3.54 -15.54
C VAL A 95 -11.36 3.53 -16.05
N SER A 96 -10.95 2.49 -16.76
CA SER A 96 -9.59 2.38 -17.32
C SER A 96 -9.29 3.50 -18.31
N ASP A 97 -10.23 3.80 -19.23
CA ASP A 97 -10.04 4.88 -20.20
C ASP A 97 -9.99 6.26 -19.53
N SER A 98 -10.82 6.48 -18.51
CA SER A 98 -10.80 7.71 -17.72
C SER A 98 -9.46 7.88 -16.98
N ALA A 99 -9.00 6.84 -16.28
CA ALA A 99 -7.70 6.82 -15.59
C ALA A 99 -6.55 7.08 -16.58
N ARG A 100 -6.57 6.42 -17.75
CA ARG A 100 -5.58 6.61 -18.80
C ARG A 100 -5.56 8.05 -19.31
N ARG A 101 -6.72 8.65 -19.61
CA ARG A 101 -6.80 10.05 -20.07
C ARG A 101 -6.20 11.01 -19.05
N ARG A 102 -6.47 10.79 -17.76
CA ARG A 102 -5.95 11.63 -16.66
C ARG A 102 -4.45 11.48 -16.50
N PHE A 103 -3.94 10.26 -16.55
CA PHE A 103 -2.49 10.01 -16.57
C PHE A 103 -1.81 10.69 -17.76
N LEU A 104 -2.42 10.66 -18.95
CA LEU A 104 -1.88 11.33 -20.13
C LEU A 104 -1.85 12.87 -20.01
N LEU A 105 -2.76 13.47 -19.24
CA LEU A 105 -2.69 14.91 -18.94
C LEU A 105 -1.44 15.25 -18.12
N PHE A 106 -1.20 14.49 -17.05
CA PHE A 106 0.03 14.59 -16.26
C PHE A 106 1.27 14.36 -17.14
N GLN A 107 1.28 13.27 -17.91
CA GLN A 107 2.43 12.90 -18.75
C GLN A 107 2.73 13.98 -19.80
N ARG A 108 1.70 14.58 -20.42
CA ARG A 108 1.89 15.66 -21.39
C ARG A 108 2.51 16.89 -20.72
N ALA A 109 2.02 17.29 -19.55
CA ALA A 109 2.59 18.42 -18.81
C ALA A 109 4.04 18.14 -18.39
N PHE A 110 4.34 16.92 -17.94
CA PHE A 110 5.69 16.49 -17.58
C PHE A 110 6.64 16.58 -18.77
N LYS A 111 6.24 16.07 -19.94
CA LYS A 111 7.06 16.06 -21.17
C LYS A 111 7.25 17.45 -21.81
N GLN A 112 6.50 18.46 -21.39
CA GLN A 112 6.69 19.84 -21.86
C GLN A 112 7.85 20.56 -21.16
N LEU A 113 8.32 20.01 -20.04
CA LEU A 113 9.45 20.55 -19.29
C LEU A 113 10.74 19.85 -19.73
N ASP A 114 11.86 20.54 -19.56
CA ASP A 114 13.17 19.89 -19.58
C ASP A 114 13.21 18.79 -18.50
N ILE A 115 13.95 17.70 -18.75
CA ILE A 115 13.92 16.52 -17.90
C ILE A 115 14.30 16.81 -16.44
N GLU A 116 15.29 17.66 -16.19
CA GLU A 116 15.72 18.00 -14.83
C GLU A 116 14.66 18.85 -14.10
N ALA A 117 14.06 19.78 -14.83
CA ALA A 117 12.97 20.61 -14.33
C ALA A 117 11.72 19.77 -14.07
N ALA A 118 11.40 18.83 -14.96
CA ALA A 118 10.26 17.92 -14.82
C ALA A 118 10.40 17.04 -13.57
N GLN A 119 11.60 16.49 -13.34
CA GLN A 119 11.91 15.70 -12.14
C GLN A 119 11.80 16.54 -10.87
N THR A 120 12.49 17.68 -10.82
CA THR A 120 12.47 18.57 -9.66
C THR A 120 11.05 18.98 -9.30
N LYS A 121 10.26 19.33 -10.33
CA LYS A 121 8.86 19.67 -10.18
C LYS A 121 7.99 18.51 -9.69
N ALA A 122 8.15 17.32 -10.28
CA ALA A 122 7.38 16.15 -9.88
C ALA A 122 7.69 15.74 -8.43
N PHE A 123 8.94 15.83 -8.00
CA PHE A 123 9.31 15.65 -6.59
C PHE A 123 8.68 16.73 -5.71
N GLY A 124 8.74 18.00 -6.11
CA GLY A 124 8.15 19.11 -5.38
C GLY A 124 6.64 19.03 -5.19
N GLU A 125 5.93 18.30 -6.06
CA GLU A 125 4.47 18.11 -6.00
C GLU A 125 4.04 16.79 -5.31
N VAL A 126 4.96 16.04 -4.68
CA VAL A 126 4.62 14.79 -3.97
C VAL A 126 3.66 15.03 -2.81
N ASP A 127 3.68 16.19 -2.15
CA ASP A 127 2.67 16.54 -1.15
C ASP A 127 1.24 16.51 -1.71
N ILE A 128 1.04 17.00 -2.94
CA ILE A 128 -0.26 16.96 -3.62
C ILE A 128 -0.70 15.51 -3.83
N LEU A 129 0.23 14.61 -4.20
CA LEU A 129 -0.06 13.19 -4.39
C LEU A 129 -0.41 12.51 -3.05
N LEU A 130 0.40 12.71 -2.01
CA LEU A 130 0.17 12.13 -0.68
C LEU A 130 -1.16 12.61 -0.09
N THR A 131 -1.46 13.91 -0.18
CA THR A 131 -2.77 14.48 0.23
C THR A 131 -3.94 13.84 -0.52
N TRP A 132 -3.75 13.48 -1.79
CA TRP A 132 -4.79 12.77 -2.55
C TRP A 132 -4.92 11.31 -2.12
N MET A 133 -3.81 10.61 -1.88
CA MET A 133 -3.78 9.21 -1.44
C MET A 133 -4.41 9.04 -0.05
N GLU A 134 -4.23 10.00 0.85
CA GLU A 134 -4.81 10.00 2.20
C GLU A 134 -6.33 9.79 2.22
N LYS A 135 -7.04 10.23 1.17
CA LYS A 135 -8.49 10.01 1.02
C LYS A 135 -8.91 8.55 0.93
N PHE A 136 -7.96 7.67 0.63
CA PHE A 136 -8.15 6.24 0.46
C PHE A 136 -7.53 5.45 1.62
N TYR A 137 -6.92 6.14 2.60
CA TYR A 137 -6.28 5.50 3.73
C TYR A 137 -7.32 5.17 4.81
N GLN A 138 -7.36 3.91 5.25
CA GLN A 138 -8.19 3.41 6.34
C GLN A 138 -7.30 3.17 7.57
N LEU A 139 -7.89 3.34 8.76
CA LEU A 139 -7.25 3.12 10.07
C LEU A 139 -7.90 1.93 10.80
#